data_AF-A0A0F9R3Y0-F1
#
_entry.id   AF-A0A0F9R3Y0-F1
#
_cell.length_a   1.000
_cell.length_b   1.000
_cell.length_c   1.000
_cell.angle_alpha   90.00
_cell.angle_beta   90.00
_cell.angle_gamma   90.00
#
_symmetry.space_group_name_H-M   'P 1'
#
loop_
_entity.id
_entity.type
_entity.pdbx_description
1 polymer ?
#
loop_
_entity_poly.entity_id
_entity_poly.type
_entity_poly.pdbx_seq_one_letter_code
_entity_poly.pdbx_strand_id
1 'polypeptide(L)'
;MGPPALLSAKPIGCRPMISLEIPHPARVECAHIMNTHEWTRSRPRKRRSGLAVAMVALACGPWGCGPTKPGPTETLTLKSGIEMTFAYIPAGRFRMGSPADEPGRGKDETPHEVTITKAFYLSATEVTQSQWQAVMDDNPSYLIGDDRPVEHISWTQAVEFCRRLSEQTGRACRLPTEAEWEYACRARGGGMFFFGNRARRLRAFAWYQDSSGLAKTHAVGKKKPNPWGLYDTYGNVREWCADWYQPYPTERARDPAGPDEGKRRVIRGGSWGYIAPFCRSARREAAPPGRRTHYVGLRVAMDRHVAMDAP
;
A
#
# COMPACT_ATOMS: atom_id res chain seq x y z
N MET A 1 68.79 41.53 23.86
CA MET A 1 67.84 41.01 22.84
C MET A 1 67.40 39.64 23.29
N GLY A 2 66.15 39.47 23.67
CA GLY A 2 65.52 38.17 23.92
C GLY A 2 64.08 38.25 23.40
N PRO A 3 63.61 37.28 22.59
CA PRO A 3 62.27 37.36 22.01
C PRO A 3 61.19 36.84 22.98
N PRO A 4 59.91 37.19 22.73
CA PRO A 4 58.92 37.42 23.78
C PRO A 4 57.94 36.26 24.00
N ALA A 5 57.26 36.33 25.14
CA ALA A 5 56.24 35.41 25.63
C ALA A 5 54.93 35.45 24.82
N LEU A 6 54.34 34.28 24.59
CA LEU A 6 53.02 34.09 23.99
C LEU A 6 51.93 34.08 25.09
N LEU A 7 50.94 34.96 24.90
CA LEU A 7 49.80 35.20 25.79
C LEU A 7 48.65 34.20 25.55
N SER A 8 48.07 33.79 26.67
CA SER A 8 46.87 32.96 26.85
C SER A 8 45.61 33.58 26.21
N ALA A 9 44.85 32.75 25.51
CA ALA A 9 43.56 33.09 24.92
C ALA A 9 42.42 33.01 25.95
N LYS A 10 41.63 34.08 26.04
CA LYS A 10 40.38 34.16 26.82
C LYS A 10 39.19 33.57 26.02
N PRO A 11 38.15 33.04 26.72
CA PRO A 11 36.97 32.45 26.07
C PRO A 11 36.02 33.53 25.52
N ILE A 12 35.43 33.27 24.34
CA ILE A 12 34.42 34.11 23.70
C ILE A 12 33.03 33.61 24.10
N GLY A 13 32.24 34.51 24.70
CA GLY A 13 30.88 34.26 25.17
C GLY A 13 29.82 34.16 24.06
N CYS A 14 28.77 33.41 24.39
CA CYS A 14 27.56 33.21 23.60
C CYS A 14 26.83 34.53 23.26
N ARG A 15 26.39 34.66 22.01
CA ARG A 15 25.35 35.63 21.59
C ARG A 15 24.02 34.90 21.36
N PRO A 16 22.86 35.49 21.70
CA PRO A 16 21.56 34.83 21.62
C PRO A 16 21.04 34.73 20.17
N MET A 17 20.29 33.65 19.91
CA MET A 17 19.54 33.41 18.68
C MET A 17 18.43 34.45 18.49
N ILE A 18 18.35 35.02 17.29
CA ILE A 18 17.21 35.77 16.81
C ILE A 18 16.15 34.76 16.35
N SER A 19 15.00 34.75 17.03
CA SER A 19 13.79 34.05 16.59
C SER A 19 13.29 34.62 15.26
N LEU A 20 13.27 33.79 14.23
CA LEU A 20 12.49 34.04 13.02
C LEU A 20 11.12 33.38 13.21
N GLU A 21 10.13 34.19 13.58
CA GLU A 21 8.72 33.80 13.60
C GLU A 21 8.23 33.56 12.16
N ILE A 22 7.73 32.35 11.89
CA ILE A 22 7.08 31.98 10.63
C ILE A 22 5.58 32.28 10.78
N PRO A 23 4.97 33.11 9.92
CA PRO A 23 3.56 33.46 10.06
C PRO A 23 2.64 32.28 9.69
N HIS A 24 1.66 32.03 10.56
CA HIS A 24 0.52 31.14 10.33
C HIS A 24 -0.32 31.63 9.13
N PRO A 25 -0.71 30.76 8.18
CA PRO A 25 -1.77 31.09 7.24
C PRO A 25 -3.13 31.06 7.95
N ALA A 26 -3.88 32.13 7.72
CA ALA A 26 -5.17 32.45 8.30
C ALA A 26 -6.24 31.35 8.10
N ARG A 27 -7.08 31.22 9.12
CA ARG A 27 -8.37 30.51 9.06
C ARG A 27 -9.23 31.12 7.96
N VAL A 28 -9.63 30.32 6.98
CA VAL A 28 -10.71 30.68 6.06
C VAL A 28 -12.03 30.44 6.80
N GLU A 29 -12.62 31.51 7.30
CA GLU A 29 -14.03 31.52 7.71
C GLU A 29 -14.90 31.40 6.46
N CYS A 30 -15.59 30.27 6.32
CA CYS A 30 -16.74 30.15 5.42
C CYS A 30 -17.99 30.54 6.19
N ALA A 31 -18.39 31.80 6.09
CA ALA A 31 -19.74 32.24 6.40
C ALA A 31 -20.43 32.60 5.08
N HIS A 32 -21.44 31.83 4.66
CA HIS A 32 -22.62 32.36 3.99
C HIS A 32 -23.79 31.36 4.05
N ILE A 33 -24.84 31.85 4.72
CA ILE A 33 -26.28 31.69 4.41
C ILE A 33 -26.88 30.29 4.52
N MET A 34 -27.56 30.04 5.65
CA MET A 34 -28.86 29.37 5.67
C MET A 34 -29.79 30.22 6.54
N ASN A 35 -30.67 30.97 5.88
CA ASN A 35 -31.83 31.57 6.53
C ASN A 35 -33.07 30.74 6.21
N THR A 36 -33.91 30.70 7.23
CA THR A 36 -35.35 30.45 7.27
C THR A 36 -35.93 29.03 7.40
N HIS A 37 -36.82 29.00 8.42
CA HIS A 37 -37.99 28.17 8.63
C HIS A 37 -37.85 26.89 9.47
N GLU A 38 -38.02 27.14 10.78
CA GLU A 38 -38.81 26.31 11.70
C GLU A 38 -39.97 25.60 10.99
N TRP A 39 -40.01 24.28 11.16
CA TRP A 39 -41.23 23.50 10.97
C TRP A 39 -41.44 22.63 12.20
N THR A 40 -42.27 23.14 13.10
CA THR A 40 -42.96 22.35 14.11
C THR A 40 -44.03 21.51 13.40
N ARG A 41 -44.02 20.18 13.59
CA ARG A 41 -45.23 19.33 13.50
C ARG A 41 -45.03 17.96 14.14
N SER A 42 -45.72 17.83 15.27
CA SER A 42 -46.43 16.65 15.79
C SER A 42 -46.23 15.30 15.09
N ARG A 43 -45.81 14.31 15.90
CA ARG A 43 -45.92 12.88 15.59
C ARG A 43 -47.38 12.43 15.69
N PRO A 44 -47.88 11.62 14.73
CA PRO A 44 -48.93 10.66 15.02
C PRO A 44 -48.40 9.23 14.89
N ARG A 45 -48.64 8.46 15.94
CA ARG A 45 -48.42 7.01 16.05
C ARG A 45 -49.46 6.32 15.14
N LYS A 46 -49.03 5.64 14.08
CA LYS A 46 -49.92 4.76 13.29
C LYS A 46 -49.37 3.33 13.20
N ARG A 47 -50.35 2.43 13.27
CA ARG A 47 -50.30 0.99 13.54
C ARG A 47 -49.55 0.20 12.47
N ARG A 48 -48.87 -0.86 12.92
CA ARG A 48 -48.33 -1.95 12.10
C ARG A 48 -49.44 -2.59 11.26
N SER A 49 -49.26 -2.60 9.95
CA SER A 49 -49.90 -3.55 9.03
C SER A 49 -48.78 -4.21 8.24
N GLY A 50 -48.70 -5.53 8.34
CA GLY A 50 -47.67 -6.33 7.68
C GLY A 50 -47.97 -6.41 6.18
N LEU A 51 -47.03 -5.92 5.37
CA LEU A 51 -46.91 -6.29 3.97
C LEU A 51 -45.59 -7.03 3.81
N ALA A 52 -45.68 -8.32 3.51
CA ALA A 52 -44.51 -9.12 3.13
C ALA A 52 -44.01 -8.61 1.77
N VAL A 53 -42.92 -7.84 1.78
CA VAL A 53 -42.16 -7.54 0.57
C VAL A 53 -41.36 -8.80 0.24
N ALA A 54 -41.79 -9.54 -0.77
CA ALA A 54 -40.98 -10.61 -1.35
C ALA A 54 -39.68 -9.99 -1.86
N MET A 55 -38.57 -10.26 -1.16
CA MET A 55 -37.24 -9.97 -1.67
C MET A 55 -37.01 -10.88 -2.88
N VAL A 56 -37.11 -10.29 -4.08
CA VAL A 56 -36.50 -10.88 -5.27
C VAL A 56 -35.00 -10.86 -5.02
N ALA A 57 -34.45 -12.02 -4.65
CA ALA A 57 -33.03 -12.24 -4.63
C ALA A 57 -32.52 -12.09 -6.06
N LEU A 58 -31.97 -10.92 -6.38
CA LEU A 58 -31.09 -10.77 -7.54
C LEU A 58 -29.95 -11.76 -7.33
N ALA A 59 -29.98 -12.87 -8.07
CA ALA A 59 -28.88 -13.79 -8.15
C ALA A 59 -27.62 -12.98 -8.53
N CYS A 60 -26.66 -12.91 -7.61
CA CYS A 60 -25.32 -12.47 -7.94
C CYS A 60 -24.87 -13.30 -9.15
N GLY A 61 -24.38 -12.64 -10.20
CA GLY A 61 -23.65 -13.32 -11.26
C GLY A 61 -22.48 -14.14 -10.69
N PRO A 62 -21.73 -14.88 -11.52
CA PRO A 62 -20.77 -15.91 -11.09
C PRO A 62 -19.57 -15.42 -10.26
N TRP A 63 -19.60 -14.17 -9.79
CA TRP A 63 -18.58 -13.50 -9.01
C TRP A 63 -19.09 -13.46 -7.56
N GLY A 64 -18.92 -14.57 -6.85
CA GLY A 64 -19.38 -14.71 -5.48
C GLY A 64 -18.78 -13.64 -4.55
N CYS A 65 -19.65 -12.81 -3.96
CA CYS A 65 -19.35 -11.95 -2.82
C CYS A 65 -19.59 -12.74 -1.52
N GLY A 66 -18.64 -13.58 -1.13
CA GLY A 66 -18.59 -14.20 0.20
C GLY A 66 -17.23 -13.97 0.85
N PRO A 67 -17.13 -13.85 2.18
CA PRO A 67 -15.83 -13.83 2.86
C PRO A 67 -15.22 -15.22 2.74
N THR A 68 -14.31 -15.40 1.78
CA THR A 68 -13.43 -16.57 1.81
C THR A 68 -12.50 -16.40 2.99
N LYS A 69 -12.40 -17.41 3.85
CA LYS A 69 -11.31 -17.46 4.86
C LYS A 69 -9.97 -17.23 4.13
N PRO A 70 -9.00 -16.53 4.74
CA PRO A 70 -7.66 -16.44 4.19
C PRO A 70 -7.15 -17.84 3.84
N GLY A 71 -6.43 -17.95 2.72
CA GLY A 71 -5.76 -19.20 2.36
C GLY A 71 -4.68 -19.57 3.39
N PRO A 72 -4.00 -20.71 3.21
CA PRO A 72 -2.87 -21.07 4.06
C PRO A 72 -1.79 -19.98 4.01
N THR A 73 -1.03 -19.86 5.09
CA THR A 73 0.15 -19.00 5.15
C THR A 73 1.41 -19.84 5.17
N GLU A 74 2.50 -19.30 4.61
CA GLU A 74 3.84 -19.85 4.78
C GLU A 74 4.71 -18.83 5.51
N THR A 75 5.57 -19.29 6.41
CA THR A 75 6.49 -18.42 7.14
C THR A 75 7.93 -18.78 6.76
N LEU A 76 8.70 -17.77 6.38
CA LEU A 76 10.16 -17.90 6.23
C LEU A 76 10.82 -17.40 7.51
N THR A 77 11.70 -18.21 8.09
CA THR A 77 12.56 -17.79 9.21
C THR A 77 13.90 -17.34 8.63
N LEU A 78 14.26 -16.08 8.86
CA LEU A 78 15.54 -15.51 8.46
C LEU A 78 16.65 -16.04 9.39
N LYS A 79 17.93 -15.89 8.98
CA LYS A 79 19.10 -16.33 9.77
C LYS A 79 19.14 -15.70 11.17
N SER A 80 18.55 -14.52 11.35
CA SER A 80 18.43 -13.82 12.64
C SER A 80 17.31 -14.36 13.55
N GLY A 81 16.53 -15.35 13.09
CA GLY A 81 15.32 -15.82 13.79
C GLY A 81 14.08 -14.95 13.54
N ILE A 82 14.21 -13.84 12.81
CA ILE A 82 13.08 -12.99 12.41
C ILE A 82 12.22 -13.73 11.39
N GLU A 83 10.91 -13.64 11.52
CA GLU A 83 9.95 -14.31 10.63
C GLU A 83 9.35 -13.36 9.59
N MET A 84 9.05 -13.92 8.42
CA MET A 84 8.28 -13.28 7.35
C MET A 84 7.10 -14.19 6.98
N THR A 85 5.87 -13.76 7.28
CA THR A 85 4.65 -14.49 6.89
C THR A 85 4.20 -14.08 5.49
N PHE A 86 3.84 -15.07 4.69
CA PHE A 86 3.28 -14.91 3.35
C PHE A 86 1.88 -15.51 3.27
N ALA A 87 0.96 -14.80 2.63
CA ALA A 87 -0.41 -15.23 2.41
C ALA A 87 -0.57 -15.87 1.02
N TYR A 88 -1.31 -16.98 0.97
CA TYR A 88 -1.63 -17.65 -0.29
C TYR A 88 -2.59 -16.83 -1.17
N ILE A 89 -2.18 -16.61 -2.41
CA ILE A 89 -2.95 -15.91 -3.44
C ILE A 89 -3.39 -16.92 -4.50
N PRO A 90 -4.70 -17.23 -4.60
CA PRO A 90 -5.18 -18.27 -5.52
C PRO A 90 -5.07 -17.81 -6.98
N ALA A 91 -4.77 -18.73 -7.90
CA ALA A 91 -4.95 -18.48 -9.33
C ALA A 91 -6.38 -18.03 -9.64
N GLY A 92 -6.56 -17.19 -10.65
CA GLY A 92 -7.86 -16.67 -11.02
C GLY A 92 -7.80 -15.58 -12.08
N ARG A 93 -8.97 -14.98 -12.33
CA ARG A 93 -9.14 -13.88 -13.27
C ARG A 93 -9.72 -12.68 -12.54
N PHE A 94 -9.33 -11.49 -12.98
CA PHE A 94 -9.90 -10.25 -12.50
C PHE A 94 -9.87 -9.16 -13.57
N ARG A 95 -10.63 -8.09 -13.31
CA ARG A 95 -10.58 -6.87 -14.11
C ARG A 95 -9.56 -5.93 -13.49
N MET A 96 -8.45 -5.72 -14.20
CA MET A 96 -7.39 -4.78 -13.82
C MET A 96 -7.71 -3.39 -14.37
N GLY A 97 -7.32 -2.34 -13.65
CA GLY A 97 -7.69 -0.95 -13.97
C GLY A 97 -9.04 -0.53 -13.39
N SER A 98 -9.57 0.61 -13.80
CA SER A 98 -10.78 1.20 -13.22
C SER A 98 -11.83 1.59 -14.27
N PRO A 99 -13.14 1.50 -13.96
CA PRO A 99 -14.21 2.03 -14.79
C PRO A 99 -14.02 3.51 -15.11
N ALA A 100 -14.45 3.95 -16.30
CA ALA A 100 -14.24 5.33 -16.76
C ALA A 100 -14.85 6.40 -15.84
N ASP A 101 -15.89 6.04 -15.09
CA ASP A 101 -16.63 6.88 -14.15
C ASP A 101 -16.16 6.74 -12.69
N GLU A 102 -15.11 5.96 -12.40
CA GLU A 102 -14.59 5.80 -11.04
C GLU A 102 -13.98 7.14 -10.54
N PRO A 103 -14.45 7.69 -9.40
CA PRO A 103 -13.90 8.94 -8.87
C PRO A 103 -12.40 8.86 -8.57
N GLY A 104 -11.65 9.85 -9.08
CA GLY A 104 -10.20 9.92 -8.89
C GLY A 104 -9.39 8.99 -9.79
N ARG A 105 -10.01 8.37 -10.81
CA ARG A 105 -9.35 7.56 -11.84
C ARG A 105 -8.23 8.33 -12.57
N GLY A 106 -7.07 7.70 -12.70
CA GLY A 106 -6.00 8.10 -13.62
C GLY A 106 -6.29 7.71 -15.08
N LYS A 107 -5.72 8.46 -16.03
CA LYS A 107 -5.89 8.19 -17.48
C LYS A 107 -5.26 6.86 -17.92
N ASP A 108 -4.34 6.36 -17.12
CA ASP A 108 -3.50 5.16 -17.30
C ASP A 108 -4.11 3.89 -16.68
N GLU A 109 -5.37 3.94 -16.23
CA GLU A 109 -6.07 2.86 -15.56
C GLU A 109 -7.10 2.19 -16.50
N THR A 110 -6.75 1.97 -17.77
CA THR A 110 -7.65 1.37 -18.78
C THR A 110 -8.09 -0.04 -18.36
N PRO A 111 -9.40 -0.30 -18.23
CA PRO A 111 -9.85 -1.57 -17.70
C PRO A 111 -9.70 -2.71 -18.72
N HIS A 112 -9.05 -3.80 -18.33
CA HIS A 112 -8.86 -5.01 -19.16
C HIS A 112 -8.91 -6.28 -18.29
N GLU A 113 -9.06 -7.45 -18.92
CA GLU A 113 -9.10 -8.74 -18.21
C GLU A 113 -7.69 -9.31 -18.07
N VAL A 114 -7.35 -9.76 -16.86
CA VAL A 114 -6.09 -10.43 -16.57
C VAL A 114 -6.35 -11.79 -15.94
N THR A 115 -5.62 -12.79 -16.39
CA THR A 115 -5.57 -14.14 -15.79
C THR A 115 -4.24 -14.35 -15.08
N ILE A 116 -4.28 -14.61 -13.78
CA ILE A 116 -3.17 -15.14 -12.98
C ILE A 116 -3.32 -16.67 -12.95
N THR A 117 -2.46 -17.39 -13.65
CA THR A 117 -2.67 -18.82 -13.93
C THR A 117 -2.09 -19.73 -12.86
N LYS A 118 -1.09 -19.25 -12.13
CA LYS A 118 -0.47 -19.96 -11.02
C LYS A 118 -0.76 -19.22 -9.73
N ALA A 119 -1.16 -19.99 -8.71
CA ALA A 119 -1.20 -19.46 -7.36
C ALA A 119 0.24 -19.15 -6.90
N PHE A 120 0.38 -18.12 -6.07
CA PHE A 120 1.64 -17.67 -5.52
C PHE A 120 1.41 -17.20 -4.08
N TYR A 121 2.48 -16.81 -3.41
CA TYR A 121 2.42 -16.24 -2.07
C TYR A 121 2.85 -14.79 -2.10
N LEU A 122 2.26 -13.95 -1.27
CA LEU A 122 2.64 -12.54 -1.13
C LEU A 122 2.83 -12.22 0.35
N SER A 123 3.90 -11.48 0.71
CA SER A 123 4.17 -11.17 2.11
C SER A 123 2.97 -10.45 2.72
N ALA A 124 2.51 -10.95 3.87
CA ALA A 124 1.25 -10.54 4.48
C ALA A 124 1.25 -9.04 4.83
N THR A 125 2.43 -8.49 5.10
CA THR A 125 2.71 -7.08 5.31
C THR A 125 3.74 -6.58 4.29
N GLU A 126 3.92 -5.26 4.23
CA GLU A 126 5.16 -4.67 3.72
C GLU A 126 6.36 -5.25 4.48
N VAL A 127 7.54 -5.28 3.84
CA VAL A 127 8.79 -5.71 4.51
C VAL A 127 9.12 -4.71 5.60
N THR A 128 9.35 -5.20 6.83
CA THR A 128 9.68 -4.34 7.96
C THR A 128 11.15 -3.91 7.94
N GLN A 129 11.49 -2.89 8.70
CA GLN A 129 12.88 -2.45 8.87
C GLN A 129 13.76 -3.54 9.48
N SER A 130 13.26 -4.31 10.44
CA SER A 130 13.99 -5.43 11.03
C SER A 130 14.19 -6.60 10.07
N GLN A 131 13.19 -6.92 9.23
CA GLN A 131 13.32 -7.91 8.16
C GLN A 131 14.32 -7.45 7.10
N TRP A 132 14.27 -6.17 6.72
CA TRP A 132 15.26 -5.56 5.82
C TRP A 132 16.68 -5.71 6.37
N GLN A 133 16.91 -5.27 7.60
CA GLN A 133 18.21 -5.31 8.24
C GLN A 133 18.77 -6.73 8.36
N ALA A 134 17.91 -7.72 8.60
CA ALA A 134 18.32 -9.13 8.67
C ALA A 134 18.76 -9.76 7.33
N VAL A 135 18.44 -9.12 6.19
CA VAL A 135 18.78 -9.59 4.85
C VAL A 135 19.85 -8.71 4.18
N MET A 136 19.83 -7.42 4.47
CA MET A 136 20.63 -6.39 3.77
C MET A 136 21.76 -5.83 4.61
N ASP A 137 21.80 -6.13 5.91
CA ASP A 137 22.81 -5.68 6.88
C ASP A 137 22.88 -4.14 7.06
N ASP A 138 21.84 -3.41 6.68
CA ASP A 138 21.69 -1.96 6.89
C ASP A 138 20.23 -1.58 7.21
N ASN A 139 19.96 -0.30 7.48
CA ASN A 139 18.59 0.24 7.52
C ASN A 139 18.56 1.63 6.87
N PRO A 140 18.05 1.76 5.63
CA PRO A 140 18.05 3.01 4.88
C PRO A 140 16.87 3.94 5.22
N SER A 141 15.97 3.50 6.09
CA SER A 141 14.70 4.17 6.39
C SER A 141 14.91 5.55 7.01
N TYR A 142 14.09 6.51 6.62
CA TYR A 142 14.03 7.84 7.23
C TYR A 142 13.17 7.83 8.52
N LEU A 143 12.08 7.06 8.53
CA LEU A 143 11.10 6.99 9.62
C LEU A 143 11.33 5.74 10.47
N ILE A 144 12.31 5.82 11.36
CA ILE A 144 12.82 4.68 12.14
C ILE A 144 11.74 3.99 13.01
N GLY A 145 11.77 2.65 12.97
CA GLY A 145 11.03 1.73 13.84
C GLY A 145 11.06 0.31 13.29
N ASP A 146 11.50 -0.66 14.10
CA ASP A 146 11.77 -2.04 13.68
C ASP A 146 10.58 -2.73 12.99
N ASP A 147 9.36 -2.47 13.49
CA ASP A 147 8.10 -3.05 13.00
C ASP A 147 7.40 -2.20 11.93
N ARG A 148 8.01 -1.09 11.52
CA ARG A 148 7.52 -0.24 10.43
C ARG A 148 8.00 -0.76 9.09
N PRO A 149 7.33 -0.43 7.98
CA PRO A 149 7.86 -0.74 6.67
C PRO A 149 9.22 -0.09 6.47
N VAL A 150 10.12 -0.81 5.82
CA VAL A 150 11.32 -0.19 5.25
C VAL A 150 10.89 0.77 4.14
N GLU A 151 11.46 1.96 4.13
CA GLU A 151 11.27 2.95 3.08
C GLU A 151 12.59 3.64 2.71
N HIS A 152 12.54 4.61 1.80
CA HIS A 152 13.73 5.29 1.30
C HIS A 152 14.72 4.33 0.60
N ILE A 153 14.16 3.34 -0.08
CA ILE A 153 14.86 2.37 -0.94
C ILE A 153 14.57 2.61 -2.41
N SER A 154 15.55 2.26 -3.25
CA SER A 154 15.38 2.23 -4.70
C SER A 154 14.77 0.90 -5.16
N TRP A 155 14.25 0.86 -6.38
CA TRP A 155 13.77 -0.38 -6.98
C TRP A 155 14.88 -1.43 -7.08
N THR A 156 16.10 -1.02 -7.43
CA THR A 156 17.25 -1.93 -7.53
C THR A 156 17.59 -2.55 -6.17
N GLN A 157 17.53 -1.78 -5.07
CA GLN A 157 17.72 -2.33 -3.73
C GLN A 157 16.59 -3.27 -3.33
N ALA A 158 15.35 -2.99 -3.74
CA ALA A 158 14.20 -3.87 -3.49
C ALA A 158 14.33 -5.22 -4.20
N VAL A 159 14.84 -5.24 -5.45
CA VAL A 159 15.18 -6.47 -6.18
C VAL A 159 16.32 -7.21 -5.50
N GLU A 160 17.37 -6.51 -5.07
CA GLU A 160 18.50 -7.10 -4.34
C GLU A 160 18.06 -7.76 -3.03
N PHE A 161 17.14 -7.13 -2.27
CA PHE A 161 16.53 -7.74 -1.09
C PHE A 161 15.86 -9.07 -1.44
N CYS A 162 15.07 -9.12 -2.52
CA CYS A 162 14.41 -10.36 -2.95
C CYS A 162 15.41 -11.44 -3.38
N ARG A 163 16.51 -11.05 -4.05
CA ARG A 163 17.59 -11.98 -4.44
C ARG A 163 18.25 -12.59 -3.21
N ARG A 164 18.69 -11.78 -2.25
CA ARG A 164 19.33 -12.26 -1.01
C ARG A 164 18.39 -13.09 -0.16
N LEU A 165 17.12 -12.70 -0.06
CA LEU A 165 16.09 -13.49 0.62
C LEU A 165 15.93 -14.87 -0.03
N SER A 166 15.98 -14.93 -1.37
CA SER A 166 15.91 -16.21 -2.10
C SER A 166 17.11 -17.11 -1.78
N GLU A 167 18.31 -16.56 -1.80
CA GLU A 167 19.55 -17.28 -1.48
C GLU A 167 19.58 -17.78 -0.04
N GLN A 168 19.07 -16.97 0.89
CA GLN A 168 19.03 -17.30 2.30
C GLN A 168 18.04 -18.41 2.61
N THR A 169 16.90 -18.47 1.90
CA THR A 169 15.77 -19.34 2.25
C THR A 169 15.57 -20.51 1.30
N GLY A 170 16.25 -20.53 0.14
CA GLY A 170 16.03 -21.50 -0.92
C GLY A 170 14.68 -21.35 -1.63
N ARG A 171 13.96 -20.23 -1.40
CA ARG A 171 12.65 -19.96 -1.98
C ARG A 171 12.78 -18.93 -3.09
N ALA A 172 11.97 -19.06 -4.15
CA ALA A 172 11.96 -18.08 -5.23
C ALA A 172 11.19 -16.82 -4.81
N CYS A 173 11.90 -15.82 -4.29
CA CYS A 173 11.37 -14.54 -3.84
C CYS A 173 11.68 -13.43 -4.85
N ARG A 174 10.71 -12.57 -5.12
CA ARG A 174 10.77 -11.49 -6.12
C ARG A 174 9.84 -10.35 -5.76
N LEU A 175 9.95 -9.22 -6.46
CA LEU A 175 8.87 -8.23 -6.45
C LEU A 175 7.62 -8.82 -7.15
N PRO A 176 6.40 -8.49 -6.68
CA PRO A 176 5.20 -8.83 -7.42
C PRO A 176 5.19 -8.08 -8.76
N THR A 177 4.61 -8.70 -9.77
CA THR A 177 4.16 -7.96 -10.94
C THR A 177 3.06 -6.97 -10.53
N GLU A 178 2.87 -5.94 -11.34
CA GLU A 178 1.82 -4.96 -11.16
C GLU A 178 0.43 -5.63 -11.12
N ALA A 179 0.23 -6.63 -11.98
CA ALA A 179 -1.00 -7.40 -12.05
C ALA A 179 -1.22 -8.29 -10.82
N GLU A 180 -0.19 -8.98 -10.34
CA GLU A 180 -0.26 -9.76 -9.11
C GLU A 180 -0.58 -8.87 -7.91
N TRP A 181 0.06 -7.70 -7.83
CA TRP A 181 -0.20 -6.73 -6.76
C TRP A 181 -1.66 -6.27 -6.76
N GLU A 182 -2.20 -5.85 -7.91
CA GLU A 182 -3.58 -5.37 -7.98
C GLU A 182 -4.59 -6.48 -7.71
N TYR A 183 -4.34 -7.67 -8.26
CA TYR A 183 -5.17 -8.85 -8.02
C TYR A 183 -5.24 -9.18 -6.53
N ALA A 184 -4.09 -9.20 -5.86
CA ALA A 184 -3.94 -9.48 -4.44
C ALA A 184 -4.59 -8.39 -3.58
N CYS A 185 -4.39 -7.12 -3.91
CA CYS A 185 -5.01 -5.96 -3.27
C CYS A 185 -6.54 -6.05 -3.33
N ARG A 186 -7.08 -6.36 -4.52
CA ARG A 186 -8.53 -6.48 -4.76
C ARG A 186 -9.16 -7.65 -4.04
N ALA A 187 -8.46 -8.79 -3.90
CA ALA A 187 -8.96 -9.98 -3.21
C ALA A 187 -10.43 -10.32 -3.58
N ARG A 188 -10.70 -10.41 -4.90
CA ARG A 188 -12.03 -10.58 -5.55
C ARG A 188 -12.98 -9.37 -5.53
N GLY A 189 -12.60 -8.27 -4.90
CA GLY A 189 -13.34 -7.01 -4.94
C GLY A 189 -13.19 -6.26 -6.28
N GLY A 190 -14.31 -5.73 -6.77
CA GLY A 190 -14.37 -5.01 -8.06
C GLY A 190 -14.43 -3.48 -7.97
N GLY A 191 -14.44 -2.91 -6.77
CA GLY A 191 -14.57 -1.46 -6.57
C GLY A 191 -13.22 -0.72 -6.47
N MET A 192 -13.30 0.56 -6.09
CA MET A 192 -12.15 1.41 -5.73
C MET A 192 -11.26 0.71 -4.70
N PHE A 193 -11.89 0.10 -3.69
CA PHE A 193 -11.28 -0.74 -2.69
C PHE A 193 -11.91 -2.14 -2.72
N PHE A 194 -11.27 -3.15 -2.13
CA PHE A 194 -11.81 -4.51 -2.08
C PHE A 194 -13.20 -4.57 -1.42
N PHE A 195 -13.48 -3.64 -0.50
CA PHE A 195 -14.74 -3.52 0.23
C PHE A 195 -15.76 -2.58 -0.44
N GLY A 196 -15.55 -2.23 -1.71
CA GLY A 196 -16.39 -1.34 -2.52
C GLY A 196 -15.94 0.12 -2.50
N ASN A 197 -16.84 1.03 -2.89
CA ASN A 197 -16.47 2.43 -3.23
C ASN A 197 -16.60 3.43 -2.07
N ARG A 198 -16.88 2.97 -0.85
CA ARG A 198 -17.13 3.85 0.30
C ARG A 198 -15.81 4.26 0.98
N ALA A 199 -15.20 5.35 0.53
CA ALA A 199 -13.92 5.87 1.04
C ALA A 199 -13.84 5.98 2.58
N ARG A 200 -14.93 6.37 3.26
CA ARG A 200 -14.98 6.44 4.74
C ARG A 200 -14.63 5.13 5.46
N ARG A 201 -14.75 3.97 4.79
CA ARG A 201 -14.38 2.66 5.35
C ARG A 201 -12.86 2.43 5.34
N LEU A 202 -12.11 3.17 4.51
CA LEU A 202 -10.67 3.00 4.33
C LEU A 202 -9.87 3.14 5.63
N ARG A 203 -10.31 3.99 6.56
CA ARG A 203 -9.69 4.18 7.89
C ARG A 203 -9.47 2.87 8.67
N ALA A 204 -10.31 1.85 8.44
CA ALA A 204 -10.19 0.56 9.10
C ALA A 204 -9.10 -0.34 8.49
N PHE A 205 -8.67 -0.06 7.26
CA PHE A 205 -7.80 -0.91 6.44
C PHE A 205 -6.47 -0.25 6.06
N ALA A 206 -6.34 1.07 6.23
CA ALA A 206 -5.19 1.83 5.74
C ALA A 206 -4.69 2.86 6.75
N TRP A 207 -3.39 3.15 6.66
CA TRP A 207 -2.78 4.38 7.17
C TRP A 207 -2.62 5.37 6.01
N TYR A 208 -3.43 6.40 6.00
CA TYR A 208 -3.45 7.46 4.98
C TYR A 208 -3.70 8.80 5.68
N GLN A 209 -3.61 9.94 4.98
CA GLN A 209 -3.56 11.29 5.58
C GLN A 209 -4.58 11.54 6.70
N ASP A 210 -5.84 11.14 6.52
CA ASP A 210 -6.91 11.39 7.50
C ASP A 210 -6.94 10.41 8.68
N SER A 211 -6.13 9.34 8.63
CA SER A 211 -6.18 8.24 9.60
C SER A 211 -4.85 8.00 10.33
N SER A 212 -3.74 8.49 9.79
CA SER A 212 -2.43 8.43 10.44
C SER A 212 -2.32 9.40 11.61
N GLY A 213 -3.03 10.54 11.55
CA GLY A 213 -3.00 11.60 12.58
C GLY A 213 -1.61 12.25 12.77
N LEU A 214 -0.58 11.74 12.10
CA LEU A 214 0.82 12.13 12.14
C LEU A 214 1.42 11.86 10.75
N ALA A 215 2.35 12.72 10.33
CA ALA A 215 3.05 12.58 9.05
C ALA A 215 4.15 11.50 9.10
N LYS A 216 3.77 10.23 9.32
CA LYS A 216 4.73 9.11 9.43
C LYS A 216 4.14 7.75 9.05
N THR A 217 5.03 6.78 8.86
CA THR A 217 4.74 5.34 8.78
C THR A 217 4.31 4.78 10.12
N HIS A 218 3.57 3.69 10.08
CA HIS A 218 3.12 2.95 11.25
C HIS A 218 3.62 1.51 11.20
N ALA A 219 3.63 0.86 12.36
CA ALA A 219 3.86 -0.56 12.47
C ALA A 219 2.93 -1.32 11.51
N VAL A 220 3.48 -2.30 10.80
CA VAL A 220 2.72 -3.10 9.83
C VAL A 220 1.67 -3.97 10.54
N GLY A 221 0.62 -4.34 9.82
CA GLY A 221 -0.39 -5.28 10.32
C GLY A 221 -1.31 -4.74 11.41
N LYS A 222 -1.30 -3.42 11.67
CA LYS A 222 -2.14 -2.79 12.71
C LYS A 222 -3.53 -2.35 12.23
N LYS A 223 -3.78 -2.43 10.93
CA LYS A 223 -5.13 -2.25 10.33
C LYS A 223 -5.75 -3.62 10.04
N LYS A 224 -7.02 -3.63 9.60
CA LYS A 224 -7.66 -4.88 9.18
C LYS A 224 -7.07 -5.36 7.86
N PRO A 225 -6.88 -6.68 7.68
CA PRO A 225 -6.44 -7.23 6.40
C PRO A 225 -7.58 -7.25 5.39
N ASN A 226 -7.24 -7.48 4.13
CA ASN A 226 -8.20 -7.89 3.10
C ASN A 226 -8.60 -9.38 3.25
N PRO A 227 -9.59 -9.89 2.49
CA PRO A 227 -10.05 -11.29 2.58
C PRO A 227 -8.98 -12.36 2.37
N TRP A 228 -7.83 -12.02 1.80
CA TRP A 228 -6.71 -12.93 1.58
C TRP A 228 -5.62 -12.80 2.66
N GLY A 229 -5.85 -12.03 3.73
CA GLY A 229 -4.90 -11.92 4.83
C GLY A 229 -3.77 -10.92 4.58
N LEU A 230 -3.90 -10.05 3.57
CA LEU A 230 -2.92 -8.99 3.30
C LEU A 230 -3.28 -7.72 4.05
N TYR A 231 -2.30 -7.17 4.75
CA TYR A 231 -2.35 -5.93 5.48
C TYR A 231 -1.67 -4.81 4.70
N ASP A 232 -2.13 -3.58 4.94
CA ASP A 232 -1.47 -2.37 4.45
C ASP A 232 -1.32 -2.33 2.92
N THR A 233 -2.16 -3.06 2.17
CA THR A 233 -2.26 -2.95 0.70
C THR A 233 -2.85 -1.61 0.25
N TYR A 234 -3.34 -0.83 1.21
CA TYR A 234 -3.73 0.55 1.06
C TYR A 234 -3.00 1.40 2.10
N GLY A 235 -2.30 2.45 1.66
CA GLY A 235 -1.61 3.38 2.54
C GLY A 235 -0.32 2.81 3.13
N ASN A 236 0.07 3.32 4.30
CA ASN A 236 1.38 3.16 4.93
C ASN A 236 2.52 3.57 3.99
N VAL A 237 3.13 2.67 3.21
CA VAL A 237 4.01 3.05 2.12
C VAL A 237 3.49 2.51 0.79
N ARG A 238 3.86 3.19 -0.29
CA ARG A 238 3.66 2.61 -1.60
C ARG A 238 4.67 1.50 -1.83
N GLU A 239 4.38 0.63 -2.78
CA GLU A 239 5.15 -0.60 -2.98
C GLU A 239 5.67 -0.69 -4.40
N TRP A 240 6.97 -0.89 -4.53
CA TRP A 240 7.61 -1.20 -5.83
C TRP A 240 7.05 -2.50 -6.42
N CYS A 241 6.73 -2.48 -7.72
CA CYS A 241 6.41 -3.67 -8.52
C CYS A 241 7.53 -3.94 -9.53
N ALA A 242 7.56 -5.16 -10.08
CA ALA A 242 8.58 -5.57 -11.06
C ALA A 242 8.50 -4.77 -12.38
N ASP A 243 7.28 -4.44 -12.82
CA ASP A 243 6.98 -3.95 -14.16
C ASP A 243 7.60 -2.59 -14.47
N TRP A 244 8.01 -2.43 -15.74
CA TRP A 244 8.18 -1.10 -16.32
C TRP A 244 6.82 -0.43 -16.54
N TYR A 245 6.72 0.85 -16.23
CA TYR A 245 5.49 1.61 -16.35
C TYR A 245 5.25 2.04 -17.80
N GLN A 246 4.24 1.43 -18.41
CA GLN A 246 3.72 1.73 -19.74
C GLN A 246 2.17 1.70 -19.74
N PRO A 247 1.50 2.17 -20.80
CA PRO A 247 0.07 1.98 -20.98
C PRO A 247 -0.32 0.50 -20.85
N TYR A 248 -1.49 0.24 -20.26
CA TYR A 248 -2.02 -1.12 -20.23
C TYR A 248 -2.33 -1.63 -21.63
N PRO A 249 -2.20 -2.95 -21.86
CA PRO A 249 -2.75 -3.56 -23.06
C PRO A 249 -4.27 -3.39 -23.07
N THR A 250 -4.86 -3.29 -24.26
CA THR A 250 -6.32 -3.27 -24.43
C THR A 250 -6.92 -4.67 -24.49
N GLU A 251 -6.09 -5.68 -24.75
CA GLU A 251 -6.49 -7.07 -24.86
C GLU A 251 -6.41 -7.82 -23.52
N ARG A 252 -6.94 -9.04 -23.52
CA ARG A 252 -6.84 -9.93 -22.36
C ARG A 252 -5.38 -10.36 -22.18
N ALA A 253 -4.89 -10.31 -20.94
CA ALA A 253 -3.53 -10.73 -20.62
C ALA A 253 -3.50 -11.98 -19.74
N ARG A 254 -2.49 -12.81 -19.92
CA ARG A 254 -2.22 -14.02 -19.13
C ARG A 254 -0.84 -13.89 -18.49
N ASP A 255 -0.79 -13.86 -17.16
CA ASP A 255 0.42 -13.64 -16.36
C ASP A 255 1.30 -12.47 -16.87
N PRO A 256 0.76 -11.25 -17.06
CA PRO A 256 1.53 -10.14 -17.59
C PRO A 256 2.67 -9.76 -16.63
N ALA A 257 3.89 -9.68 -17.16
CA ALA A 257 5.09 -9.25 -16.44
C ALA A 257 5.49 -7.80 -16.73
N GLY A 258 4.64 -7.07 -17.47
CA GLY A 258 4.96 -5.76 -18.01
C GLY A 258 5.84 -5.82 -19.27
N PRO A 259 6.25 -4.66 -19.80
CA PRO A 259 7.18 -4.58 -20.93
C PRO A 259 8.61 -4.91 -20.50
N ASP A 260 9.47 -5.27 -21.47
CA ASP A 260 10.88 -5.62 -21.22
C ASP A 260 11.75 -4.41 -20.84
N GLU A 261 11.39 -3.23 -21.33
CA GLU A 261 12.13 -1.99 -21.11
C GLU A 261 11.24 -0.78 -20.76
N GLY A 262 11.86 0.23 -20.14
CA GLY A 262 11.17 1.46 -19.77
C GLY A 262 12.07 2.43 -19.01
N LYS A 263 11.49 3.58 -18.66
CA LYS A 263 12.20 4.66 -17.94
C LYS A 263 11.86 4.71 -16.44
N ARG A 264 10.72 4.14 -16.05
CA ARG A 264 10.17 4.21 -14.70
C ARG A 264 9.54 2.87 -14.32
N ARG A 265 9.72 2.44 -13.08
CA ARG A 265 9.12 1.22 -12.54
C ARG A 265 7.80 1.54 -11.85
N VAL A 266 6.86 0.60 -11.88
CA VAL A 266 5.54 0.75 -11.28
C VAL A 266 5.62 0.80 -9.75
N ILE A 267 4.77 1.64 -9.16
CA ILE A 267 4.55 1.79 -7.72
C ILE A 267 3.04 1.74 -7.45
N ARG A 268 2.61 1.01 -6.40
CA ARG A 268 1.19 0.82 -6.03
C ARG A 268 0.89 1.12 -4.55
N GLY A 269 -0.39 1.19 -4.16
CA GLY A 269 -0.83 1.14 -2.75
C GLY A 269 -1.24 2.45 -2.07
N GLY A 270 -0.72 3.59 -2.53
CA GLY A 270 -0.83 4.85 -1.77
C GLY A 270 0.06 4.85 -0.52
N SER A 271 0.04 5.92 0.28
CA SER A 271 0.91 6.05 1.47
C SER A 271 0.24 6.80 2.61
N TRP A 272 0.91 6.87 3.77
CA TRP A 272 0.48 7.62 4.94
C TRP A 272 0.21 9.11 4.66
N GLY A 273 0.86 9.69 3.64
CA GLY A 273 0.69 11.10 3.26
C GLY A 273 -0.40 11.35 2.22
N TYR A 274 -1.11 10.30 1.78
CA TYR A 274 -2.03 10.37 0.64
C TYR A 274 -3.49 10.42 1.11
N ILE A 275 -4.34 11.14 0.39
CA ILE A 275 -5.80 11.09 0.59
C ILE A 275 -6.39 9.81 -0.02
N ALA A 276 -7.58 9.42 0.45
CA ALA A 276 -8.22 8.16 0.07
C ALA A 276 -8.30 7.87 -1.45
N PRO A 277 -8.58 8.84 -2.36
CA PRO A 277 -8.58 8.60 -3.80
C PRO A 277 -7.23 8.14 -4.39
N PHE A 278 -6.11 8.40 -3.71
CA PHE A 278 -4.79 7.95 -4.15
C PHE A 278 -4.37 6.61 -3.54
N CYS A 279 -5.21 5.99 -2.71
CA CYS A 279 -5.00 4.65 -2.16
C CYS A 279 -5.91 3.60 -2.83
N ARG A 280 -6.51 3.90 -4.00
CA ARG A 280 -7.38 2.95 -4.71
C ARG A 280 -6.60 1.78 -5.26
N SER A 281 -7.25 0.63 -5.42
CA SER A 281 -6.66 -0.60 -5.96
C SER A 281 -6.07 -0.41 -7.36
N ALA A 282 -6.75 0.36 -8.21
CA ALA A 282 -6.34 0.63 -9.59
C ALA A 282 -5.32 1.78 -9.71
N ARG A 283 -5.04 2.53 -8.64
CA ARG A 283 -4.16 3.68 -8.73
C ARG A 283 -2.75 3.22 -9.07
N ARG A 284 -2.22 3.73 -10.18
CA ARG A 284 -0.84 3.47 -10.60
C ARG A 284 0.01 4.71 -10.42
N GLU A 285 1.24 4.49 -10.00
CA GLU A 285 2.29 5.50 -9.99
C GLU A 285 3.58 4.88 -10.54
N ALA A 286 4.57 5.72 -10.82
CA ALA A 286 5.86 5.24 -11.26
C ALA A 286 6.97 6.25 -11.04
N ALA A 287 8.16 5.76 -10.74
CA ALA A 287 9.36 6.55 -10.59
C ALA A 287 10.57 5.88 -11.26
N PRO A 288 11.65 6.63 -11.56
CA PRO A 288 12.91 6.05 -12.02
C PRO A 288 13.41 4.98 -11.04
N PRO A 289 14.04 3.90 -11.50
CA PRO A 289 14.43 2.77 -10.65
C PRO A 289 15.39 3.17 -9.51
N GLY A 290 16.23 4.20 -9.72
CA GLY A 290 17.14 4.72 -8.69
C GLY A 290 16.51 5.71 -7.69
N ARG A 291 15.23 6.08 -7.86
CA ARG A 291 14.56 7.04 -6.98
C ARG A 291 14.37 6.43 -5.59
N ARG A 292 14.70 7.20 -4.54
CA ARG A 292 14.46 6.87 -3.13
C ARG A 292 13.54 7.92 -2.53
N THR A 293 12.54 7.51 -1.76
CA THR A 293 11.64 8.41 -1.02
C THR A 293 11.12 7.74 0.23
N HIS A 294 10.74 8.51 1.23
CA HIS A 294 10.17 8.02 2.48
C HIS A 294 8.67 7.64 2.43
N TYR A 295 8.16 7.48 1.20
CA TYR A 295 6.80 7.05 0.89
C TYR A 295 6.76 5.74 0.12
N VAL A 296 7.91 5.10 -0.16
CA VAL A 296 7.98 3.91 -1.01
C VAL A 296 8.86 2.87 -0.33
N GLY A 297 8.29 1.68 -0.11
CA GLY A 297 8.94 0.47 0.34
C GLY A 297 8.68 -0.68 -0.64
N LEU A 298 8.48 -1.88 -0.10
CA LEU A 298 8.23 -3.08 -0.90
C LEU A 298 7.42 -4.13 -0.14
N ARG A 299 6.86 -5.04 -0.93
CA ARG A 299 6.29 -6.32 -0.53
C ARG A 299 6.85 -7.41 -1.43
N VAL A 300 6.97 -8.63 -0.92
CA VAL A 300 7.62 -9.74 -1.64
C VAL A 300 6.60 -10.74 -2.13
N ALA A 301 6.68 -11.09 -3.41
CA ALA A 301 6.04 -12.28 -3.96
C ALA A 301 6.98 -13.49 -3.84
N MET A 302 6.42 -14.64 -3.54
CA MET A 302 7.13 -15.91 -3.45
C MET A 302 6.39 -16.95 -4.27
N ASP A 303 7.09 -17.59 -5.21
CA ASP A 303 6.48 -18.62 -6.03
C ASP A 303 6.21 -19.87 -5.17
N ARG A 304 5.17 -20.64 -5.56
CA ARG A 304 4.91 -21.93 -4.92
C ARG A 304 6.11 -22.85 -5.16
N HIS A 305 6.57 -23.49 -4.10
CA HIS A 305 7.55 -24.55 -4.23
C HIS A 305 6.92 -25.67 -5.07
N VAL A 306 7.42 -25.89 -6.28
CA VAL A 306 7.11 -27.09 -7.03
C VAL A 306 7.93 -28.18 -6.34
N ALA A 307 7.31 -28.96 -5.46
CA ALA A 307 7.85 -30.26 -5.16
C ALA A 307 7.96 -30.96 -6.51
N MET A 308 9.18 -31.27 -6.97
CA MET A 308 9.31 -32.22 -8.05
C MET A 308 8.69 -33.51 -7.52
N ASP A 309 7.51 -33.87 -8.02
CA ASP A 309 7.00 -35.21 -7.83
C ASP A 309 8.12 -36.14 -8.31
N ALA A 310 8.66 -36.93 -7.38
CA ALA A 310 9.65 -37.94 -7.71
C ALA A 310 9.05 -38.87 -8.77
N PRO A 311 9.84 -39.29 -9.78
CA PRO A 311 9.34 -40.08 -10.91
C PRO A 311 8.66 -41.38 -10.49
#